data_AF-A0A9Q1D251-F1
#
_entry.id   AF-A0A9Q1D251-F1
#
_cell.length_a   1.000
_cell.length_b   1.000
_cell.length_c   1.000
_cell.angle_alpha   90.00
_cell.angle_beta   90.00
_cell.angle_gamma   90.00
#
_symmetry.space_group_name_H-M   'P 1'
#
loop_
_entity.id
_entity.type
_entity.pdbx_description
1 polymer ?
#
loop_
_entity_poly.entity_id
_entity_poly.type
_entity_poly.pdbx_seq_one_letter_code
_entity_poly.pdbx_strand_id
1 'polypeptide(L)'
;MLKSKTFVKKTRSGGVMKIVREHYLRDDIWCGSGFCVECKQESSVLPTDACIESNLCSFPHYLIPDTNVVLHQIDILEDPLIRNVIILQTVLQEVRHRSAPIYKRIKDIIHDAEKHFYTFTNEHHRETFIERCPAWTGGPKRQ
;
A
#
# COMPACT_ATOMS: atom_id res chain seq x y z
N MET A 1 6.34 -18.89 2.61
CA MET A 1 5.48 -19.88 1.90
C MET A 1 5.46 -19.55 0.41
N LEU A 2 5.60 -20.54 -0.48
CA LEU A 2 5.59 -20.32 -1.94
C LEU A 2 4.17 -20.47 -2.50
N LYS A 3 3.71 -19.46 -3.27
CA LYS A 3 2.45 -19.48 -4.01
C LYS A 3 2.72 -19.22 -5.49
N SER A 4 1.85 -19.68 -6.38
CA SER A 4 1.94 -19.42 -7.83
C SER A 4 0.82 -18.47 -8.27
N LYS A 5 1.16 -17.30 -8.81
CA LYS A 5 0.23 -16.34 -9.40
C LYS A 5 0.15 -16.56 -10.91
N THR A 6 -0.98 -17.08 -11.38
CA THR A 6 -1.21 -17.29 -12.82
C THR A 6 -2.16 -16.24 -13.38
N PHE A 7 -1.81 -15.62 -14.51
CA PHE A 7 -2.69 -14.68 -15.21
C PHE A 7 -2.47 -14.75 -16.72
N VAL A 8 -3.47 -14.29 -17.47
CA VAL A 8 -3.43 -14.26 -18.94
C VAL A 8 -3.14 -12.85 -19.42
N LYS A 9 -2.22 -12.69 -20.36
CA LYS A 9 -1.84 -11.40 -20.95
C LYS A 9 -1.95 -11.48 -22.47
N LYS A 10 -2.52 -10.43 -23.08
CA LYS A 10 -2.47 -10.22 -24.53
C LYS A 10 -1.11 -9.65 -24.92
N THR A 11 -0.48 -10.20 -25.95
CA THR A 11 0.77 -9.70 -26.53
C THR A 11 0.50 -8.51 -27.45
N ARG A 12 1.56 -7.76 -27.79
CA ARG A 12 1.47 -6.68 -28.78
C ARG A 12 1.07 -7.20 -30.17
N SER A 13 1.37 -8.46 -30.47
CA SER A 13 0.99 -9.16 -31.72
C SER A 13 -0.43 -9.74 -31.69
N GLY A 14 -1.22 -9.50 -30.65
CA GLY A 14 -2.61 -9.98 -30.54
C GLY A 14 -2.77 -11.41 -30.02
N GLY A 15 -1.67 -12.13 -29.78
CA GLY A 15 -1.66 -13.45 -29.16
C GLY A 15 -2.05 -13.42 -27.68
N VAL A 16 -2.56 -14.55 -27.17
CA VAL A 16 -2.92 -14.71 -25.76
C VAL A 16 -1.93 -15.65 -25.10
N MET A 17 -1.26 -15.19 -24.04
CA MET A 17 -0.27 -16.00 -23.30
C MET A 17 -0.64 -16.13 -21.83
N LYS A 18 -0.54 -17.36 -21.29
CA LYS A 18 -0.63 -17.62 -19.85
C LYS A 18 0.74 -17.41 -19.21
N ILE A 19 0.80 -16.54 -18.22
CA ILE A 19 2.01 -16.25 -17.44
C ILE A 19 1.82 -16.85 -16.05
N VAL A 20 2.82 -17.62 -15.61
CA VAL A 20 2.90 -18.17 -14.25
C VAL A 20 4.09 -17.50 -13.57
N ARG A 21 3.86 -16.91 -12.39
CA ARG A 21 4.90 -16.30 -11.57
C ARG A 21 4.89 -16.89 -10.18
N GLU A 22 6.08 -17.08 -9.63
CA GLU A 22 6.26 -17.38 -8.22
C GLU A 22 5.96 -16.14 -7.38
N HIS A 23 5.34 -16.36 -6.23
CA HIS A 23 4.98 -15.34 -5.27
C HIS A 23 5.32 -15.81 -3.87
N TYR A 24 6.28 -15.14 -3.25
CA TYR A 24 6.86 -15.52 -1.98
C TYR A 24 6.17 -14.76 -0.85
N LEU A 25 5.55 -15.51 0.06
CA LEU A 25 4.99 -14.96 1.29
C LEU A 25 6.03 -15.03 2.41
N ARG A 26 6.18 -13.90 3.08
CA ARG A 26 7.17 -13.57 4.09
C ARG A 26 6.48 -13.31 5.43
N ASP A 27 7.18 -13.67 6.50
CA ASP A 27 6.77 -13.46 7.90
C ASP A 27 7.60 -12.36 8.57
N ASP A 28 8.62 -11.86 7.86
CA ASP A 28 9.56 -10.83 8.30
C ASP A 28 9.25 -9.45 7.68
N ILE A 29 7.97 -9.21 7.36
CA ILE A 29 7.48 -7.89 6.97
C ILE A 29 6.84 -7.27 8.21
N TRP A 30 7.50 -6.27 8.78
CA TRP A 30 7.08 -5.65 10.03
C TRP A 30 6.01 -4.58 9.82
N CYS A 31 5.32 -4.18 10.88
CA CYS A 31 4.27 -3.18 10.81
C CYS A 31 4.79 -1.73 10.77
N GLY A 32 6.05 -1.48 11.14
CA GLY A 32 6.66 -0.14 11.16
C GLY A 32 6.28 0.73 12.37
N SER A 33 5.40 0.24 13.27
CA SER A 33 4.88 0.98 14.43
C SER A 33 5.74 0.81 15.67
N GLY A 34 6.19 1.91 16.27
CA GLY A 34 6.95 1.93 17.53
C GLY A 34 6.19 1.37 18.74
N PHE A 35 4.87 1.21 18.64
CA PHE A 35 4.05 0.57 19.68
C PHE A 35 4.10 -0.96 19.63
N CYS A 36 4.51 -1.54 18.51
CA CYS A 36 4.47 -2.99 18.33
C CYS A 36 5.64 -3.68 19.04
N VAL A 37 5.33 -4.60 19.97
CA VAL A 37 6.31 -5.40 20.71
C VAL A 37 6.64 -6.75 20.04
N GLU A 38 5.83 -7.17 19.06
CA GLU A 38 6.01 -8.45 18.37
C GLU A 38 6.96 -8.33 17.17
N CYS A 39 6.93 -7.20 16.48
CA CYS A 39 7.80 -6.92 15.35
C CYS A 39 9.23 -6.63 15.81
N LYS A 40 10.21 -7.40 15.30
CA LYS A 40 11.64 -7.23 15.60
C LYS A 40 12.28 -6.10 14.77
N GLN A 41 11.63 -4.94 14.69
CA GLN A 41 12.10 -3.83 13.87
C GLN A 41 13.17 -3.00 14.61
N GLU A 42 14.26 -2.68 13.92
CA GLU A 42 15.35 -1.85 14.46
C GLU A 42 15.02 -0.35 14.41
N SER A 43 14.27 0.09 13.41
CA SER A 43 13.81 1.47 13.26
C SER A 43 12.31 1.51 12.98
N SER A 44 11.56 2.21 13.84
CA SER A 44 10.15 2.49 13.64
C SER A 44 10.00 3.80 12.86
N VAL A 45 9.27 3.76 11.75
CA VAL A 45 8.92 4.96 10.99
C VAL A 45 7.68 5.63 11.59
N LEU A 46 6.76 4.82 12.12
CA LEU A 46 5.52 5.30 12.72
C LEU A 46 5.73 5.47 14.24
N PRO A 47 5.50 6.67 14.79
CA PRO A 47 5.66 6.92 16.22
C PRO A 47 4.60 6.17 17.03
N THR A 48 4.93 5.93 18.30
CA THR A 48 4.04 5.35 19.31
C THR A 48 2.87 6.29 19.61
N ASP A 49 3.16 7.58 19.73
CA ASP A 49 2.18 8.64 20.01
C ASP A 49 1.73 9.32 18.72
N ALA A 50 1.13 8.55 17.81
CA ALA A 50 0.59 9.05 16.55
C ALA A 50 -0.71 9.85 16.75
N CYS A 51 -0.63 11.00 17.42
CA CYS A 51 -1.78 11.87 17.65
C CYS A 51 -1.87 12.95 16.57
N ILE A 52 -2.99 12.97 15.86
CA ILE A 52 -3.39 14.07 14.97
C ILE A 52 -4.54 14.78 15.67
N GLU A 53 -4.45 16.10 15.82
CA GLU A 53 -5.53 16.88 16.43
C GLU A 53 -6.82 16.71 15.62
N SER A 54 -7.81 16.04 16.22
CA SER A 54 -9.09 15.83 15.57
C SER A 54 -10.22 15.87 16.60
N ASN A 55 -11.31 16.53 16.24
CA ASN A 55 -12.52 16.59 17.06
C ASN A 55 -13.32 15.27 17.02
N LEU A 56 -13.04 14.40 16.03
CA LEU A 56 -13.75 13.14 15.82
C LEU A 56 -13.08 11.96 16.53
N CYS A 57 -11.74 11.91 16.49
CA CYS A 57 -10.93 10.86 17.07
C CYS A 57 -9.91 11.50 18.03
N SER A 58 -10.25 11.51 19.32
CA SER A 58 -9.39 12.07 20.38
C SER A 58 -8.25 11.14 20.81
N PHE A 59 -8.17 9.94 20.24
CA PHE A 59 -7.15 8.94 20.54
C PHE A 59 -6.10 8.82 19.41
N PRO A 60 -4.87 8.36 19.72
CA PRO A 60 -3.83 8.14 18.71
C PRO A 60 -4.30 7.15 17.64
N HIS A 61 -4.14 7.51 16.36
CA HIS A 61 -4.61 6.70 15.24
C HIS A 61 -3.70 6.83 14.03
N TYR A 62 -3.70 5.79 13.20
CA TYR A 62 -3.05 5.77 11.89
C TYR A 62 -4.06 5.96 10.77
N LEU A 63 -3.63 6.57 9.67
CA LEU A 63 -4.45 6.74 8.48
C LEU A 63 -4.06 5.72 7.40
N ILE A 64 -5.03 5.04 6.81
CA ILE A 64 -4.82 4.11 5.69
C ILE A 64 -5.70 4.56 4.52
N PRO A 65 -5.17 5.35 3.57
CA PRO A 65 -5.94 5.86 2.45
C PRO A 65 -6.14 4.79 1.36
N ASP A 66 -7.28 4.86 0.69
CA ASP A 66 -7.59 4.06 -0.50
C ASP A 66 -6.98 4.67 -1.77
N THR A 67 -6.87 3.88 -2.84
CA THR A 67 -6.36 4.33 -4.15
C THR A 67 -7.05 5.60 -4.64
N ASN A 68 -8.38 5.70 -4.53
CA ASN A 68 -9.08 6.88 -5.05
C ASN A 68 -8.78 8.16 -4.25
N VAL A 69 -8.60 8.04 -2.93
CA VAL A 69 -8.19 9.17 -2.07
C VAL A 69 -6.81 9.65 -2.51
N VAL A 70 -5.88 8.72 -2.68
CA VAL A 70 -4.52 9.03 -3.13
C VAL A 70 -4.48 9.66 -4.53
N LEU A 71 -5.35 9.23 -5.45
CA LEU A 71 -5.41 9.77 -6.81
C LEU A 71 -6.03 11.16 -6.90
N HIS A 72 -7.04 11.44 -6.08
CA HIS A 72 -7.84 12.65 -6.20
C HIS A 72 -7.52 13.71 -5.14
N GLN A 73 -6.90 13.32 -4.03
CA GLN A 73 -6.65 14.17 -2.86
C GLN A 73 -5.17 14.14 -2.43
N ILE A 74 -4.25 13.95 -3.38
CA ILE A 74 -2.80 13.95 -3.10
C ILE A 74 -2.34 15.26 -2.46
N ASP A 75 -2.93 16.39 -2.87
CA ASP A 75 -2.57 17.71 -2.33
C ASP A 75 -2.88 17.82 -0.82
N ILE A 76 -3.89 17.10 -0.33
CA ILE A 76 -4.23 17.02 1.09
C ILE A 76 -3.20 16.17 1.85
N LEU A 77 -2.73 15.07 1.24
CA LEU A 77 -1.68 14.23 1.82
C LEU A 77 -0.31 14.93 1.81
N GLU A 78 -0.14 15.95 0.96
CA GLU A 78 1.04 16.82 0.95
C GLU A 78 1.01 17.90 2.03
N ASP A 79 -0.13 18.13 2.68
CA ASP A 79 -0.22 19.09 3.77
C ASP A 79 0.64 18.64 4.98
N PRO A 80 1.43 19.53 5.61
CA PRO A 80 2.29 19.18 6.75
C PRO A 80 1.54 18.79 8.03
N LEU A 81 0.23 19.08 8.11
CA LEU A 81 -0.63 18.67 9.23
C LEU A 81 -0.95 17.18 9.18
N ILE A 82 -0.97 16.57 7.98
CA ILE A 82 -1.25 15.14 7.82
C ILE A 82 0.03 14.34 8.01
N ARG A 83 0.05 13.53 9.07
CA ARG A 83 1.18 12.67 9.46
C ARG A 83 0.71 11.26 9.77
N ASN A 84 1.65 10.33 9.98
CA ASN A 84 1.37 8.97 10.47
C ASN A 84 0.46 8.15 9.53
N VAL A 85 0.80 8.16 8.25
CA VAL A 85 0.01 7.50 7.19
C VAL A 85 0.65 6.20 6.76
N ILE A 86 -0.14 5.13 6.69
CA ILE A 86 0.27 3.82 6.18
C ILE A 86 -0.24 3.67 4.76
N ILE A 87 0.68 3.58 3.80
CA ILE A 87 0.38 3.35 2.40
C ILE A 87 0.58 1.87 2.07
N LEU A 88 -0.46 1.24 1.52
CA LEU A 88 -0.38 -0.15 1.09
C LEU A 88 0.37 -0.28 -0.25
N GLN A 89 1.14 -1.37 -0.40
CA GLN A 89 1.81 -1.68 -1.66
C GLN A 89 0.83 -1.81 -2.83
N THR A 90 -0.34 -2.41 -2.63
CA THR A 90 -1.39 -2.52 -3.65
C THR A 90 -1.85 -1.16 -4.16
N VAL A 91 -2.07 -0.20 -3.25
CA VAL A 91 -2.45 1.17 -3.56
C VAL A 91 -1.36 1.85 -4.39
N LEU A 92 -0.09 1.74 -3.98
CA LEU A 92 1.04 2.29 -4.75
C LEU A 92 1.15 1.72 -6.17
N GLN A 93 0.95 0.40 -6.32
CA GLN A 93 1.00 -0.23 -7.65
C GLN A 93 -0.15 0.22 -8.54
N GLU A 94 -1.35 0.37 -7.98
CA GLU A 94 -2.50 0.87 -8.73
C GLU A 94 -2.33 2.33 -9.14
N VAL A 95 -1.87 3.18 -8.22
CA VAL A 95 -1.55 4.59 -8.51
C VAL A 95 -0.48 4.68 -9.59
N ARG A 96 0.60 3.90 -9.50
CA ARG A 96 1.63 3.84 -10.53
C ARG A 96 1.08 3.45 -11.90
N HIS A 97 0.11 2.54 -11.94
CA HIS A 97 -0.52 2.11 -13.19
C HIS A 97 -1.44 3.19 -13.78
N ARG A 98 -2.13 3.97 -12.94
CA ARG A 98 -3.06 5.01 -13.38
C ARG A 98 -2.40 6.37 -13.65
N SER A 99 -1.44 6.80 -12.82
CA SER A 99 -0.81 8.12 -12.89
C SER A 99 0.63 8.09 -12.37
N ALA A 100 1.59 8.16 -13.29
CA ALA A 100 3.02 8.24 -12.95
C ALA A 100 3.41 9.52 -12.16
N PRO A 101 2.85 10.72 -12.44
CA PRO A 101 3.15 11.92 -11.67
C PRO A 101 2.76 11.80 -10.20
N ILE A 102 1.56 11.30 -9.91
CA ILE A 102 1.07 11.13 -8.53
C ILE A 102 1.93 10.10 -7.78
N TYR A 103 2.30 9.00 -8.45
CA TYR A 103 3.22 8.02 -7.87
C TYR A 103 4.57 8.64 -7.49
N LYS A 104 5.12 9.55 -8.32
CA LYS A 104 6.35 10.27 -7.99
C LYS A 104 6.15 11.15 -6.76
N ARG A 105 5.08 11.95 -6.71
CA ARG A 105 4.75 12.82 -5.56
C ARG A 105 4.65 12.02 -4.25
N ILE A 106 3.92 10.91 -4.24
CA ILE A 106 3.81 10.05 -3.04
C ILE A 106 5.16 9.48 -2.64
N LYS A 107 5.99 9.08 -3.61
CA LYS A 107 7.35 8.67 -3.30
C LYS A 107 8.13 9.78 -2.62
N ASP A 108 8.04 11.00 -3.13
CA ASP A 108 8.73 12.15 -2.54
C ASP A 108 8.24 12.39 -1.09
N ILE A 109 6.93 12.27 -0.82
CA ILE A 109 6.34 12.32 0.53
C ILE A 109 6.87 11.20 1.45
N ILE A 110 7.01 9.97 0.94
CA ILE A 110 7.53 8.83 1.72
C ILE A 110 9.00 9.05 2.14
N HIS A 111 9.78 9.78 1.34
CA HIS A 111 11.18 10.08 1.71
C HIS A 111 11.28 11.23 2.74
N ASP A 112 10.19 11.96 2.99
CA ASP A 112 10.13 12.97 4.03
C ASP A 112 9.91 12.31 5.41
N ALA A 113 10.98 12.29 6.21
CA ALA A 113 10.99 11.65 7.52
C ALA A 113 10.04 12.32 8.53
N GLU A 114 9.77 13.62 8.37
CA GLU A 114 8.93 14.40 9.30
C GLU A 114 7.44 14.02 9.22
N LYS A 115 7.01 13.46 8.09
CA LYS A 115 5.61 13.08 7.87
C LYS A 115 5.25 11.69 8.37
N HIS A 116 6.25 10.83 8.62
CA HIS A 116 6.05 9.46 9.07
C HIS A 116 5.16 8.63 8.13
N PHE A 117 5.45 8.68 6.82
CA PHE A 117 4.75 7.85 5.84
C PHE A 117 5.42 6.48 5.75
N TYR A 118 4.66 5.43 6.05
CA TYR A 118 5.15 4.06 6.04
C TYR A 118 4.53 3.26 4.89
N THR A 119 5.35 2.52 4.15
CA THR A 119 4.86 1.63 3.08
C THR A 119 4.79 0.20 3.57
N PHE A 120 3.58 -0.38 3.60
CA PHE A 120 3.36 -1.76 4.00
C PHE A 120 3.22 -2.68 2.80
N THR A 121 4.07 -3.72 2.72
CA THR A 121 4.11 -4.71 1.63
C THR A 121 3.07 -5.83 1.82
N ASN A 122 1.79 -5.43 1.81
CA ASN A 122 0.65 -6.31 2.08
C ASN A 122 0.51 -7.53 1.17
N GLU A 123 0.95 -7.46 -0.10
CA GLU A 123 0.91 -8.64 -0.99
C GLU A 123 1.90 -9.72 -0.53
N HIS A 124 3.05 -9.36 0.05
CA HIS A 124 4.08 -10.34 0.41
C HIS A 124 3.98 -10.81 1.86
N HIS A 125 3.15 -10.17 2.69
CA HIS A 125 2.96 -10.58 4.08
C HIS A 125 2.01 -11.78 4.18
N ARG A 126 2.42 -12.81 4.93
CA ARG A 126 1.69 -14.10 4.99
C ARG A 126 0.23 -13.97 5.40
N GLU A 127 -0.07 -13.08 6.34
CA GLU A 127 -1.42 -12.97 6.93
C GLU A 127 -2.37 -12.07 6.14
N THR A 128 -1.83 -11.10 5.40
CA THR A 128 -2.64 -10.11 4.67
C THR A 128 -2.78 -10.46 3.20
N PHE A 129 -2.02 -11.43 2.70
CA PHE A 129 -2.14 -11.89 1.33
C PHE A 129 -3.46 -12.64 1.12
N ILE A 130 -4.22 -12.19 0.12
CA ILE A 130 -5.49 -12.80 -0.26
C ILE A 130 -5.38 -13.33 -1.69
N GLU A 131 -5.78 -14.59 -1.89
CA GLU A 131 -5.87 -15.18 -3.22
C GLU A 131 -7.06 -14.63 -3.99
N ARG A 132 -6.86 -14.44 -5.29
CA ARG A 132 -7.91 -13.89 -6.15
C ARG A 132 -9.02 -14.91 -6.32
N CYS A 133 -10.18 -14.62 -5.76
CA CYS A 133 -11.38 -15.43 -5.96
C CYS A 133 -11.84 -15.34 -7.43
N PRO A 134 -12.06 -16.47 -8.14
CA PRO A 134 -12.46 -16.48 -9.56
C PRO A 134 -13.77 -15.74 -9.85
N ALA A 135 -14.67 -15.68 -8.87
CA ALA A 135 -15.98 -15.05 -9.00
C ALA A 135 -15.95 -13.51 -8.95
N TRP A 136 -14.85 -12.91 -8.46
CA TRP A 136 -14.74 -11.46 -8.29
C TRP A 136 -13.79 -10.87 -9.35
N THR A 137 -14.38 -10.22 -10.36
CA THR A 137 -13.62 -9.44 -11.33
C THR A 137 -13.13 -8.15 -10.68
N GLY A 138 -11.81 -7.93 -10.70
CA GLY A 138 -11.20 -6.69 -10.22
C GLY A 138 -11.64 -5.51 -11.08
N GLY A 139 -12.60 -4.75 -10.56
CA GLY A 139 -13.13 -3.53 -11.17
C GLY A 139 -14.04 -3.76 -12.38
N PRO A 140 -14.94 -2.79 -12.67
CA PRO A 140 -15.88 -2.90 -13.78
C PRO A 140 -15.10 -2.99 -15.09
N LYS A 141 -15.42 -4.01 -15.89
CA LYS A 141 -15.08 -4.02 -17.31
C LYS A 141 -15.75 -2.79 -17.91
N ARG A 142 -14.98 -1.75 -18.27
CA ARG A 142 -15.48 -0.68 -19.13
C ARG A 142 -15.98 -1.35 -20.41
N GLN A 143 -17.30 -1.28 -20.61
CA GLN A 143 -17.93 -1.54 -21.91
C GLN A 143 -17.50 -0.45 -22.89
#